data_AF-A0A1Y3WY65-F1
#
_entry.id   AF-A0A1Y3WY65-F1
#
_cell.length_a   1.000
_cell.length_b   1.000
_cell.length_c   1.000
_cell.angle_alpha   90.00
_cell.angle_beta   90.00
_cell.angle_gamma   90.00
#
_symmetry.space_group_name_H-M   'P 1'
#
loop_
_entity.id
_entity.type
_entity.pdbx_description
1 polymer ?
#
loop_
_entity_poly.entity_id
_entity_poly.type
_entity_poly.pdbx_seq_one_letter_code
_entity_poly.pdbx_strand_id
1 'polypeptide(L)'
;MFQSTVPPYVATINDDYHYEVWAIKKQAGESQTSEELLGYVAKHEDGVTVGFNNKLGEEAKKRIFSSLLLSKMNPHGRISIHRMTHQLHADLQSAIENLMHYYSEMNWI
;
A
#
# COMPACT_ATOMS: atom_id res chain seq x y z
N MET A 1 -18.50 5.41 -7.53
CA MET A 1 -17.24 5.55 -8.29
C MET A 1 -16.20 6.08 -7.32
N PHE A 2 -15.23 5.25 -6.93
CA PHE A 2 -14.05 5.75 -6.21
C PHE A 2 -13.17 6.48 -7.25
N GLN A 3 -12.99 7.79 -7.11
CA GLN A 3 -12.01 8.52 -7.91
C GLN A 3 -10.63 7.99 -7.55
N SER A 4 -9.98 7.34 -8.52
CA SER A 4 -8.61 6.85 -8.37
C SER A 4 -7.66 8.06 -8.43
N THR A 5 -7.27 8.58 -7.26
CA THR A 5 -6.18 9.56 -7.12
C THR A 5 -4.86 8.81 -7.03
N VAL A 6 -4.48 8.13 -8.11
CA VAL A 6 -3.18 7.46 -8.22
C VAL A 6 -2.16 8.47 -8.79
N PRO A 7 -1.05 8.76 -8.09
CA PRO A 7 -0.03 9.73 -8.53
C PRO A 7 0.70 9.29 -9.82
N PRO A 8 1.39 10.23 -10.52
CA PRO A 8 2.01 9.99 -11.84
C PRO A 8 3.20 9.02 -11.88
N TYR A 9 3.64 8.47 -10.74
CA TYR A 9 4.74 7.51 -10.64
C TYR A 9 4.32 6.22 -9.94
N VAL A 10 3.07 5.83 -10.16
CA VAL A 10 2.49 4.62 -9.60
C VAL A 10 1.90 3.76 -10.70
N ALA A 11 2.30 2.49 -10.77
CA ALA A 11 1.64 1.51 -11.62
C ALA A 11 0.54 0.80 -10.81
N THR A 12 -0.58 0.55 -11.46
CA THR A 12 -1.68 -0.23 -10.89
C THR A 12 -1.95 -1.46 -11.75
N ILE A 13 -1.99 -2.62 -11.11
CA ILE A 13 -2.59 -3.82 -11.68
C ILE A 13 -3.99 -3.89 -11.08
N ASN A 14 -5.02 -3.91 -11.92
CA ASN A 14 -6.40 -3.92 -11.48
C ASN A 14 -7.18 -4.94 -12.32
N ASP A 15 -7.39 -6.12 -11.75
CA ASP A 15 -8.31 -7.12 -12.27
C ASP A 15 -9.49 -7.32 -11.30
N ASP A 16 -10.46 -8.17 -11.65
CA ASP A 16 -11.68 -8.37 -10.88
C ASP A 16 -11.43 -8.91 -9.44
N TYR A 17 -10.23 -9.45 -9.18
CA TYR A 17 -9.86 -10.12 -7.95
C TYR A 17 -8.66 -9.50 -7.24
N HIS A 18 -7.87 -8.65 -7.91
CA HIS A 18 -6.60 -8.20 -7.39
C HIS A 18 -6.28 -6.78 -7.84
N TYR A 19 -5.93 -5.94 -6.86
CA TYR A 19 -5.51 -4.56 -7.07
C TYR A 19 -4.13 -4.35 -6.45
N GLU A 20 -3.13 -3.97 -7.24
CA GLU A 20 -1.79 -3.64 -6.76
C GLU A 20 -1.45 -2.19 -7.01
N VAL A 21 -0.60 -1.65 -6.15
CA VAL A 21 -0.07 -0.30 -6.25
C VAL A 21 1.44 -0.38 -6.11
N TRP A 22 2.16 0.09 -7.13
CA TRP A 22 3.63 0.02 -7.19
C TRP A 22 4.22 1.41 -7.30
N ALA A 23 5.24 1.73 -6.50
CA ALA A 23 6.06 2.92 -6.67
C ALA A 23 7.09 2.68 -7.78
N ILE A 24 7.21 3.64 -8.69
CA ILE A 24 8.15 3.57 -9.81
C ILE A 24 9.23 4.63 -9.62
N LYS A 25 10.45 4.19 -9.31
CA LYS A 25 11.61 5.09 -9.28
C LYS A 25 12.08 5.38 -10.70
N LYS A 26 11.92 6.62 -11.16
CA LYS A 26 12.58 7.10 -12.39
C LYS A 26 14.03 7.47 -12.07
N GLN A 27 14.98 6.67 -12.53
CA GLN A 27 16.38 7.11 -12.57
C GLN A 27 16.61 7.96 -13.83
N ALA A 28 17.34 9.07 -13.70
CA ALA A 28 17.72 9.89 -14.85
C ALA A 28 18.73 9.11 -15.71
N GLY A 29 18.31 8.71 -16.91
CA GLY A 29 19.22 8.21 -17.95
C GLY A 29 19.41 6.69 -18.06
N GLU A 30 18.76 5.86 -17.25
CA GLU A 30 18.86 4.39 -17.37
C GLU A 30 17.52 3.74 -17.72
N SER A 31 17.56 2.71 -18.57
CA SER A 31 16.42 1.84 -18.93
C SER A 31 15.98 0.89 -17.80
N GLN A 32 16.41 1.14 -16.55
CA GLN A 32 16.04 0.33 -15.38
C GLN A 32 15.10 1.12 -14.48
N THR A 33 13.80 0.87 -14.63
CA THR A 33 12.78 1.24 -13.65
C THR A 33 12.91 0.32 -12.44
N SER A 34 13.21 0.88 -11.26
CA SER A 34 13.08 0.13 -10.01
C SER A 34 11.64 0.26 -9.54
N GLU A 35 10.94 -0.87 -9.49
CA GLU A 35 9.56 -0.95 -9.03
C GLU A 35 9.53 -1.53 -7.62
N GLU A 36 8.77 -0.90 -6.73
CA GLU A 36 8.59 -1.39 -5.37
C GLU A 36 7.11 -1.38 -5.01
N LEU A 37 6.60 -2.54 -4.60
CA LEU A 37 5.21 -2.70 -4.20
C LEU A 37 4.91 -1.78 -3.01
N LEU A 38 3.93 -0.90 -3.14
CA LEU A 38 3.40 -0.09 -2.03
C LEU A 38 2.44 -0.90 -1.19
N GLY A 39 1.52 -1.58 -1.87
CA GLY A 39 0.54 -2.47 -1.28
C GLY A 39 -0.39 -3.05 -2.32
N TYR A 40 -1.21 -4.00 -1.89
CA TYR A 40 -2.19 -4.66 -2.73
C TYR A 40 -3.47 -4.97 -1.94
N VAL A 41 -4.56 -5.19 -2.67
CA VAL A 41 -5.84 -5.68 -2.20
C VAL A 41 -6.20 -6.91 -3.03
N ALA A 42 -6.23 -8.08 -2.39
CA ALA A 42 -6.73 -9.30 -2.99
C ALA A 42 -8.16 -9.56 -2.49
N LYS A 43 -9.09 -9.85 -3.40
CA LYS A 43 -10.48 -10.17 -3.10
C LYS A 43 -10.67 -11.68 -3.07
N HIS A 44 -11.36 -12.14 -2.05
CA HIS A 44 -11.75 -13.53 -1.83
C HIS A 44 -13.28 -13.64 -1.79
N GLU A 45 -13.81 -14.87 -1.77
CA GLU A 45 -15.26 -15.09 -1.74
C GLU A 45 -15.91 -14.51 -0.47
N ASP A 46 -15.19 -14.50 0.65
CA ASP A 46 -15.67 -14.15 1.99
C ASP A 46 -15.00 -12.91 2.60
N GLY A 47 -14.20 -12.17 1.82
CA GLY A 47 -13.49 -11.00 2.33
C GLY A 47 -12.42 -10.45 1.38
N VAL A 48 -11.54 -9.63 1.95
CA VAL A 48 -10.38 -9.07 1.23
C VAL A 48 -9.11 -9.19 2.08
N THR A 49 -7.97 -9.35 1.44
CA THR A 49 -6.66 -9.21 2.08
C THR A 49 -6.00 -7.94 1.57
N VAL A 50 -5.60 -7.07 2.51
CA VAL A 50 -4.75 -5.92 2.21
C VAL A 50 -3.32 -6.26 2.61
N GLY A 51 -2.38 -6.17 1.68
CA GLY A 51 -0.95 -6.32 1.96
C GLY A 51 -0.20 -5.03 1.74
N PHE A 52 0.81 -4.78 2.57
CA PHE A 52 1.73 -3.66 2.40
C PHE A 52 3.15 -4.16 2.18
N ASN A 53 4.04 -3.28 1.73
CA ASN A 53 5.45 -3.59 1.62
C ASN A 53 6.02 -4.11 2.96
N ASN A 54 6.51 -5.35 2.95
CA ASN A 54 7.04 -5.99 4.15
C ASN A 54 8.48 -5.59 4.48
N LYS A 55 9.19 -4.95 3.54
CA LYS A 55 10.57 -4.47 3.70
C LYS A 55 10.67 -3.12 4.42
N LEU A 56 9.54 -2.53 4.83
CA LEU A 56 9.55 -1.34 5.69
C LEU A 56 10.21 -1.70 7.04
N GLY A 57 11.19 -0.90 7.46
CA GLY A 57 11.78 -1.02 8.81
C GLY A 57 10.75 -0.73 9.90
N GLU A 58 10.99 -1.20 11.14
CA GLU A 58 10.03 -1.06 12.24
C GLU A 58 9.64 0.39 12.53
N GLU A 59 10.61 1.31 12.48
CA GLU A 59 10.37 2.73 12.73
C GLU A 59 9.50 3.37 11.63
N ALA A 60 9.72 2.98 10.38
CA ALA A 60 8.87 3.41 9.27
C ALA A 60 7.45 2.84 9.41
N LYS A 61 7.31 1.56 9.79
CA LYS A 61 6.01 0.93 10.03
C LYS A 61 5.19 1.65 11.11
N LYS A 62 5.82 2.05 12.22
CA LYS A 62 5.16 2.80 13.31
C LYS A 62 4.76 4.22 12.89
N ARG A 63 5.52 4.85 12.00
CA ARG A 63 5.18 6.17 11.44
C ARG A 63 4.03 6.10 10.44
N ILE A 64 4.00 5.04 9.63
CA ILE A 64 3.09 4.91 8.49
C ILE A 64 1.73 4.34 8.92
N PHE A 65 1.73 3.31 9.77
CA PHE A 65 0.55 2.55 10.12
C PHE A 65 0.02 2.92 11.52
N SER A 66 -1.30 2.96 11.66
CA SER A 66 -1.94 3.11 12.96
C SER A 66 -1.69 1.88 13.85
N SER A 67 -1.80 2.04 15.17
CA SER A 67 -1.73 0.92 16.11
C SER A 67 -2.75 -0.17 15.80
N LEU A 68 -3.95 0.21 15.31
CA LEU A 68 -4.98 -0.73 14.91
C LEU A 68 -4.51 -1.57 13.71
N LEU A 69 -3.96 -0.95 12.67
CA LEU A 69 -3.44 -1.67 11.51
C LEU A 69 -2.29 -2.59 11.90
N LEU A 70 -1.34 -2.08 12.69
CA LEU A 70 -0.20 -2.88 13.18
C LEU A 70 -0.66 -4.11 13.97
N SER A 71 -1.67 -3.96 14.84
CA SER A 71 -2.20 -5.10 15.61
C SER A 71 -2.92 -6.15 14.74
N LYS A 72 -3.48 -5.74 13.59
CA LYS A 72 -4.16 -6.63 12.64
C LYS A 72 -3.22 -7.23 11.60
N MET A 73 -2.02 -6.67 11.47
CA MET A 73 -1.06 -7.07 10.46
C MET A 73 -0.32 -8.32 10.91
N ASN A 74 -0.30 -9.32 10.05
CA ASN A 74 0.48 -10.53 10.29
C ASN A 74 2.00 -10.25 10.06
N PRO A 75 2.89 -11.20 10.40
CA PRO A 75 4.34 -11.03 10.21
C PRO A 75 4.76 -10.74 8.76
N HIS A 76 3.92 -11.06 7.78
CA HIS A 76 4.16 -10.82 6.36
C HIS A 76 3.64 -9.46 5.87
N GLY A 77 3.12 -8.60 6.74
CA GLY A 77 2.60 -7.30 6.35
C GLY A 77 1.17 -7.32 5.80
N ARG A 78 0.40 -8.38 6.08
CA ARG A 78 -0.94 -8.59 5.49
C ARG A 78 -2.03 -8.52 6.55
N ILE A 79 -3.19 -8.02 6.15
CA ILE A 79 -4.39 -7.86 6.97
C ILE A 79 -5.56 -8.54 6.24
N SER A 80 -6.17 -9.54 6.86
CA SER A 80 -7.40 -10.17 6.36
C SER A 80 -8.63 -9.46 6.92
N ILE A 81 -9.56 -9.07 6.04
CA ILE A 81 -10.73 -8.26 6.35
C ILE A 81 -11.98 -8.98 5.83
N HIS A 82 -12.69 -9.62 6.74
CA HIS A 82 -14.02 -10.20 6.47
C HIS A 82 -15.14 -9.15 6.61
N ARG A 83 -14.89 -8.05 7.33
CA ARG A 83 -15.82 -6.92 7.49
C ARG A 83 -15.08 -5.60 7.62
N MET A 84 -15.45 -4.64 6.79
CA MET A 84 -14.90 -3.28 6.83
C MET A 84 -15.63 -2.45 7.91
N THR A 85 -14.86 -1.86 8.83
CA THR A 85 -15.37 -0.86 9.79
C THR A 85 -14.97 0.54 9.35
N HIS A 86 -15.66 1.57 9.82
CA HIS A 86 -15.30 2.96 9.51
C HIS A 86 -13.88 3.32 9.94
N GLN A 87 -13.45 2.90 11.14
CA GLN A 87 -12.07 3.14 11.61
C GLN A 87 -11.04 2.40 10.75
N LEU A 88 -11.29 1.13 10.42
CA LEU A 88 -10.37 0.36 9.58
C LEU A 88 -10.24 0.98 8.19
N HIS A 89 -11.35 1.44 7.62
CA HIS A 89 -11.35 2.14 6.34
C HIS A 89 -10.52 3.44 6.41
N ALA A 90 -10.74 4.28 7.42
CA ALA A 90 -10.00 5.51 7.61
C ALA A 90 -8.50 5.25 7.80
N ASP A 91 -8.13 4.27 8.61
CA ASP A 91 -6.74 3.92 8.86
C ASP A 91 -6.05 3.40 7.60
N LEU A 92 -6.73 2.60 6.77
CA LEU A 92 -6.20 2.13 5.48
C LEU A 92 -5.96 3.30 4.51
N GLN A 93 -6.86 4.28 4.48
CA GLN A 93 -6.68 5.49 3.67
C GLN A 93 -5.46 6.29 4.13
N SER A 94 -5.35 6.56 5.44
CA SER A 94 -4.19 7.27 6.00
C SER A 94 -2.88 6.52 5.78
N ALA A 95 -2.88 5.18 5.84
CA ALA A 95 -1.69 4.39 5.56
C ALA A 95 -1.20 4.57 4.12
N ILE A 96 -2.11 4.65 3.14
CA ILE A 96 -1.75 4.90 1.73
C ILE A 96 -1.15 6.30 1.59
N GLU A 97 -1.77 7.32 2.18
CA GLU A 97 -1.25 8.70 2.16
C GLU A 97 0.15 8.80 2.80
N ASN A 98 0.35 8.18 3.96
CA ASN A 98 1.63 8.14 4.65
C ASN A 98 2.70 7.38 3.86
N LEU A 99 2.34 6.27 3.20
CA LEU A 99 3.25 5.54 2.31
C LEU A 99 3.69 6.44 1.15
N MET A 100 2.76 7.10 0.48
CA MET A 100 3.09 8.01 -0.63
C MET A 100 4.07 9.10 -0.17
N HIS A 101 3.79 9.74 0.97
CA HIS A 101 4.68 10.76 1.53
C HIS A 101 6.07 10.20 1.86
N TYR A 102 6.14 9.01 2.45
CA TYR A 102 7.40 8.34 2.78
C TYR A 102 8.25 8.05 1.54
N TYR A 103 7.65 7.53 0.47
CA TYR A 103 8.39 7.24 -0.75
C TYR A 103 8.82 8.49 -1.51
N SER A 104 8.04 9.57 -1.45
CA SER A 104 8.45 10.88 -1.96
C SER A 104 9.62 11.47 -1.16
N GLU A 105 9.64 11.39 0.18
CA GLU A 105 10.81 11.77 1.00
C GLU A 105 12.08 10.99 0.62
N MET A 106 11.92 9.74 0.19
CA MET A 106 13.03 8.86 -0.21
C MET A 106 13.48 9.07 -1.67
N ASN A 107 12.86 9.98 -2.44
CA ASN A 107 13.05 10.16 -3.88
C ASN A 107 12.75 8.89 -4.72
N TRP A 108 11.72 8.14 -4.35
CA TRP A 108 11.23 6.98 -5.12
C TRP A 108 10.03 7.33 -6.01
N ILE A 109 9.33 8.45 -5.73
CA ILE A 109 8.15 8.98 -6.41
C ILE A 109 8.34 10.47 -6.60
#